data_AF-A0AAV4IMD6-F1
#
_entry.id   AF-A0AAV4IMD6-F1
#
_cell.length_a   1.000
_cell.length_b   1.000
_cell.length_c   1.000
_cell.angle_alpha   90.00
_cell.angle_beta   90.00
_cell.angle_gamma   90.00
#
_symmetry.space_group_name_H-M   'P 1'
#
loop_
_entity.id
_entity.type
_entity.pdbx_description
1 polymer ?
#
loop_
_entity_poly.entity_id
_entity_poly.type
_entity_poly.pdbx_seq_one_letter_code
_entity_poly.pdbx_strand_id
1 'polypeptide(L)'
;MLLTNCQARHVSPNDSVLLYNIALVQQKLATMILKDEKSNLKKVLIAVRDLELAHRYFTYLSQHGDRMKFDLAQAAAEAQQCSDLLSQAQYHVSRARKIDEEEKEIRRRQEEEMEAIKEKQRNET
;
A
#
# COMPACT_ATOMS: atom_id res chain seq x y z
N MET A 1 -6.51 12.73 19.88
CA MET A 1 -5.06 12.50 19.65
C MET A 1 -4.71 12.43 18.14
N LEU A 2 -5.43 13.15 17.25
CA LEU A 2 -5.21 13.16 15.79
C LEU A 2 -5.03 14.57 15.21
N LEU A 3 -5.17 15.63 16.01
CA LEU A 3 -5.09 17.02 15.55
C LEU A 3 -3.68 17.63 15.61
N THR A 4 -2.72 16.98 16.29
CA THR A 4 -1.36 17.51 16.47
C THR A 4 -0.41 17.24 15.30
N ASN A 5 -0.76 16.34 14.36
CA ASN A 5 0.15 15.98 13.27
C ASN A 5 0.17 17.01 12.12
N CYS A 6 -0.94 17.71 11.86
CA CYS A 6 -1.03 18.66 10.75
C CYS A 6 -0.33 20.00 11.02
N GLN A 7 -0.27 20.46 12.28
CA GLN A 7 0.41 21.72 12.63
C GLN A 7 1.94 21.59 12.58
N ALA A 8 2.50 20.43 12.93
CA ALA A 8 3.95 20.20 12.89
C ALA A 8 4.54 20.32 11.47
N ARG A 9 3.77 19.95 10.43
CA ARG A 9 4.20 20.08 9.02
C ARG A 9 4.26 21.53 8.53
N HIS A 10 3.50 22.45 9.15
CA HIS A 10 3.52 23.87 8.82
C HIS A 10 4.66 24.62 9.54
N VAL A 11 5.10 24.12 10.70
CA VAL A 11 6.08 24.79 11.56
C VAL A 11 7.52 24.38 11.23
N SER A 12 7.76 23.19 10.65
CA SER A 12 9.07 22.84 10.08
C SER A 12 8.97 21.72 9.03
N PRO A 13 8.87 22.04 7.73
CA PRO A 13 8.81 21.04 6.66
C PRO A 13 10.13 20.25 6.46
N ASN A 14 11.22 20.64 7.13
CA ASN A 14 12.55 20.06 7.01
C ASN A 14 12.99 19.24 8.23
N ASP A 15 12.10 18.93 9.19
CA ASP A 15 12.51 18.09 10.32
C ASP A 15 12.66 16.64 9.87
N SER A 16 13.90 16.21 9.73
CA SER A 16 14.31 14.87 9.32
C SER A 16 13.70 13.77 10.21
N VAL A 17 13.37 14.10 11.47
CA VAL A 17 12.69 13.21 12.42
C VAL A 17 11.22 12.97 12.04
N LEU A 18 10.50 14.00 11.61
CA LEU A 18 9.11 13.86 11.17
C LEU A 18 9.03 12.98 9.92
N LEU A 19 9.97 13.18 8.98
CA LEU A 19 10.03 12.37 7.76
C LEU A 19 10.33 10.90 8.08
N TYR A 20 11.26 10.64 9.01
CA TYR A 20 11.57 9.28 9.48
C TYR A 20 10.35 8.61 10.11
N ASN A 21 9.65 9.31 11.00
CA ASN A 21 8.47 8.77 11.69
C ASN A 21 7.31 8.49 10.72
N ILE A 22 7.09 9.36 9.73
CA ILE A 22 6.08 9.13 8.68
C ILE A 22 6.44 7.89 7.87
N ALA A 23 7.69 7.79 7.41
CA ALA A 23 8.17 6.64 6.64
C ALA A 23 8.02 5.32 7.42
N LEU A 24 8.35 5.33 8.71
CA LEU A 24 8.24 4.15 9.59
C LEU A 24 6.78 3.70 9.79
N VAL A 25 5.85 4.64 9.96
CA VAL A 25 4.42 4.32 10.06
C VAL A 25 3.90 3.76 8.73
N GLN A 26 4.29 4.36 7.61
CA GLN A 26 3.92 3.89 6.27
C GLN A 26 4.43 2.46 6.01
N GLN A 27 5.69 2.17 6.33
CA GLN A 27 6.29 0.84 6.20
C GLN A 27 5.54 -0.20 7.02
N LYS A 28 5.22 0.09 8.30
CA LYS A 28 4.47 -0.83 9.17
C LYS A 28 3.07 -1.10 8.66
N LEU A 29 2.36 -0.05 8.23
CA LEU A 29 0.99 -0.16 7.71
C LEU A 29 0.96 -0.95 6.40
N ALA A 30 1.88 -0.65 5.48
CA ALA A 30 2.00 -1.39 4.22
C ALA A 30 2.37 -2.86 4.46
N THR A 31 3.29 -3.16 5.39
CA THR A 31 3.63 -4.54 5.76
C THR A 31 2.44 -5.29 6.34
N MET A 32 1.62 -4.63 7.17
CA MET A 32 0.41 -5.23 7.73
C MET A 32 -0.60 -5.58 6.63
N ILE A 33 -0.80 -4.68 5.65
CA ILE A 33 -1.69 -4.93 4.50
C ILE A 33 -1.16 -6.05 3.60
N LEU A 34 0.15 -6.10 3.35
CA LEU A 34 0.76 -7.15 2.52
C LEU A 34 0.69 -8.54 3.17
N LYS A 35 0.76 -8.60 4.51
CA LYS A 35 0.59 -9.85 5.28
C LYS A 35 -0.88 -10.30 5.39
N ASP A 36 -1.83 -9.39 5.25
CA ASP A 36 -3.25 -9.72 5.33
C ASP A 36 -3.73 -10.36 4.01
N GLU A 37 -4.04 -11.65 4.06
CA GLU A 37 -4.45 -12.46 2.91
C GLU A 37 -5.83 -12.07 2.33
N LYS A 38 -6.66 -11.32 3.06
CA LYS A 38 -8.00 -10.90 2.62
C LYS A 38 -8.02 -9.50 1.99
N SER A 39 -6.86 -8.90 1.79
CA SER A 39 -6.74 -7.53 1.29
C SER A 39 -7.25 -7.37 -0.13
N ASN A 40 -8.14 -6.40 -0.34
CA ASN A 40 -8.63 -6.00 -1.66
C ASN A 40 -7.47 -5.51 -2.55
N LEU A 41 -7.47 -5.84 -3.85
CA LEU A 41 -6.45 -5.44 -4.83
C LEU A 41 -6.08 -3.96 -4.75
N LYS A 42 -7.07 -3.07 -4.59
CA LYS A 42 -6.81 -1.63 -4.47
C LYS A 42 -5.96 -1.29 -3.25
N LYS A 43 -6.19 -1.95 -2.11
CA LYS A 43 -5.42 -1.75 -0.88
C LYS A 43 -3.99 -2.25 -1.03
N VAL A 44 -3.80 -3.40 -1.69
CA VAL A 44 -2.46 -3.95 -1.98
C VAL A 44 -1.67 -2.99 -2.87
N LEU A 45 -2.28 -2.44 -3.92
CA LEU A 45 -1.62 -1.48 -4.80
C LEU A 45 -1.25 -0.16 -4.10
N ILE A 46 -2.11 0.35 -3.22
CA ILE A 46 -1.83 1.54 -2.40
C ILE A 46 -0.67 1.25 -1.44
N ALA A 47 -0.69 0.10 -0.76
CA ALA A 47 0.37 -0.31 0.16
C ALA A 47 1.74 -0.40 -0.54
N VAL A 48 1.79 -0.91 -1.78
CA VAL A 48 3.04 -0.93 -2.57
C VAL A 48 3.54 0.48 -2.84
N ARG A 49 2.67 1.40 -3.27
CA ARG A 49 3.05 2.80 -3.52
C ARG A 49 3.53 3.51 -2.26
N ASP A 50 2.87 3.26 -1.13
CA ASP A 50 3.27 3.82 0.17
C ASP A 50 4.63 3.28 0.61
N LEU A 51 4.93 2.01 0.33
CA LEU A 51 6.20 1.38 0.66
C LEU A 51 7.34 1.86 -0.27
N GLU A 52 7.06 2.13 -1.54
CA GLU A 52 7.99 2.81 -2.46
C GLU A 52 8.31 4.24 -1.99
N LEU A 53 7.30 4.97 -1.49
CA LEU A 53 7.48 6.31 -0.97
C LEU A 53 8.32 6.31 0.31
N ALA A 54 8.06 5.37 1.23
CA ALA A 54 8.85 5.17 2.44
C ALA A 54 10.32 4.85 2.09
N HIS A 55 10.57 3.98 1.11
CA HIS A 55 11.92 3.69 0.61
C HIS A 55 12.65 4.95 0.13
N ARG A 56 11.99 5.82 -0.65
CA ARG A 56 12.58 7.09 -1.10
C ARG A 56 12.89 8.01 0.07
N TYR A 57 12.02 8.09 1.07
CA TYR A 57 12.27 8.88 2.28
C TYR A 57 13.45 8.34 3.08
N PHE A 58 13.57 7.03 3.28
CA PHE A 58 14.73 6.45 3.97
C PHE A 58 16.03 6.64 3.20
N THR A 59 16.00 6.54 1.86
CA THR A 59 17.15 6.83 1.00
C THR A 59 17.55 8.31 1.08
N TYR A 60 16.58 9.22 1.10
CA TYR A 60 16.84 10.64 1.26
C TYR A 60 17.42 10.95 2.64
N LEU A 61 16.88 10.33 3.70
CA LEU A 61 17.37 10.48 5.07
C LEU A 61 18.75 9.84 5.29
N SER A 62 19.12 8.79 4.55
CA SER A 62 20.46 8.21 4.65
C SER A 62 21.55 9.10 4.01
N GLN A 63 21.17 9.98 3.07
CA GLN A 63 22.08 10.91 2.38
C GLN A 63 22.08 12.32 2.98
N HIS A 64 20.92 12.82 3.40
CA HIS A 64 20.72 14.19 3.89
C HIS A 64 20.31 14.26 5.37
N GLY A 65 20.28 13.13 6.07
CA GLY A 65 19.89 13.06 7.48
C GLY A 65 20.92 13.63 8.42
N ASP A 66 20.42 14.21 9.51
CA ASP A 66 21.26 14.72 10.59
C ASP A 66 21.65 13.58 11.53
N ARG A 67 22.95 13.24 11.56
CA ARG A 67 23.57 12.19 12.41
C ARG A 67 23.23 12.34 13.90
N MET A 68 22.91 13.57 14.34
CA MET A 68 22.58 13.87 15.72
C MET A 68 21.18 13.42 16.14
N LYS A 69 20.27 13.16 15.19
CA LYS A 69 18.85 12.90 15.47
C LYS A 69 18.42 11.44 15.26
N PHE A 70 19.13 10.68 14.44
CA PHE A 70 18.90 9.24 14.20
C PHE A 70 20.12 8.58 13.57
N ASP A 71 20.23 7.27 13.72
CA ASP A 71 21.29 6.48 13.08
C ASP A 71 21.03 6.34 11.57
N LEU A 72 21.90 6.94 10.75
CA LEU A 72 21.81 6.78 9.29
C LEU A 72 22.04 5.33 8.85
N ALA A 73 22.79 4.55 9.64
CA ALA A 73 22.94 3.12 9.43
C ALA A 73 21.59 2.39 9.58
N GLN A 74 20.78 2.80 10.55
CA GLN A 74 19.42 2.26 10.71
C GLN A 74 18.52 2.69 9.55
N ALA A 75 18.58 3.95 9.11
CA ALA A 75 17.81 4.40 7.95
C ALA A 75 18.18 3.64 6.66
N ALA A 76 19.47 3.33 6.45
CA ALA A 76 19.92 2.52 5.33
C ALA A 76 19.44 1.06 5.43
N ALA A 77 19.44 0.47 6.63
CA ALA A 77 18.90 -0.86 6.86
C ALA A 77 17.39 -0.90 6.60
N GLU A 78 16.63 0.11 7.04
CA GLU A 78 15.19 0.21 6.77
C GLU A 78 14.88 0.39 5.27
N ALA A 79 15.72 1.15 4.54
CA ALA A 79 15.60 1.24 3.08
C ALA A 79 15.80 -0.13 2.42
N GLN A 80 16.82 -0.88 2.84
CA GLN A 80 17.06 -2.22 2.29
C GLN A 80 15.90 -3.17 2.60
N GLN A 81 15.36 -3.13 3.83
CA GLN A 81 14.15 -3.90 4.18
C GLN A 81 12.94 -3.52 3.34
N CYS A 82 12.76 -2.23 3.03
CA CYS A 82 11.69 -1.79 2.13
C CYS A 82 11.89 -2.37 0.72
N SER A 83 13.11 -2.40 0.20
CA SER A 83 13.41 -3.02 -1.10
C SER A 83 13.07 -4.51 -1.11
N ASP A 84 13.44 -5.24 -0.06
CA ASP A 84 13.13 -6.66 0.06
C ASP A 84 11.61 -6.89 0.16
N LEU A 85 10.90 -6.06 0.93
CA LEU A 85 9.43 -6.11 1.02
C LEU A 85 8.75 -5.77 -0.31
N LEU A 86 9.28 -4.85 -1.11
CA LEU A 86 8.75 -4.56 -2.46
C LEU A 86 8.88 -5.79 -3.37
N SER A 87 10.01 -6.50 -3.30
CA SER A 87 10.19 -7.73 -4.08
C SER A 87 9.15 -8.78 -3.71
N GLN A 88 8.83 -8.93 -2.42
CA GLN A 88 7.77 -9.82 -1.94
C GLN A 88 6.38 -9.31 -2.38
N ALA A 89 6.15 -8.00 -2.31
CA ALA A 89 4.87 -7.40 -2.67
C ALA A 89 4.49 -7.63 -4.13
N GLN A 90 5.46 -7.78 -5.05
CA GLN A 90 5.18 -8.11 -6.46
C GLN A 90 4.41 -9.43 -6.60
N TYR A 91 4.75 -10.44 -5.78
CA TYR A 91 4.01 -11.70 -5.74
C TYR A 91 2.57 -11.47 -5.24
N HIS A 92 2.40 -10.71 -4.15
CA HIS A 92 1.08 -10.39 -3.61
C HIS A 92 0.21 -9.60 -4.60
N VAL A 93 0.78 -8.67 -5.37
CA VAL A 93 0.07 -7.93 -6.42
C VAL A 93 -0.37 -8.87 -7.54
N SER A 94 0.51 -9.75 -8.00
CA SER A 94 0.20 -10.71 -9.07
C SER A 94 -0.93 -11.64 -8.64
N ARG A 95 -0.89 -12.13 -7.40
CA ARG A 95 -1.97 -12.91 -6.79
C ARG A 95 -3.28 -12.13 -6.71
N ALA A 96 -3.25 -10.90 -6.20
CA ALA A 96 -4.45 -10.07 -6.03
C ALA A 96 -5.10 -9.72 -7.37
N ARG A 97 -4.31 -9.53 -8.44
CA ARG A 97 -4.83 -9.31 -9.81
C ARG A 97 -5.59 -10.52 -10.32
N LYS A 98 -5.02 -11.72 -10.14
CA LYS A 98 -5.67 -12.96 -10.56
C LYS A 98 -7.02 -13.17 -9.87
N ILE A 99 -7.08 -12.92 -8.56
CA ILE A 99 -8.34 -13.02 -7.79
C ILE A 99 -9.37 -11.98 -8.26
N ASP A 100 -8.94 -10.75 -8.54
CA ASP A 100 -9.84 -9.69 -9.05
C ASP A 100 -10.39 -10.00 -10.45
N GLU A 101 -9.58 -10.61 -11.32
CA GLU A 101 -10.03 -11.10 -12.63
C GLU A 101 -11.03 -12.27 -12.49
N GLU A 102 -10.75 -13.24 -11.63
CA GLU A 102 -11.66 -14.35 -11.34
C GLU A 102 -13.00 -13.86 -10.76
N GLU A 103 -13.00 -12.91 -9.81
CA GLU A 103 -14.23 -12.29 -9.29
C GLU A 103 -15.03 -11.58 -10.38
N LYS A 104 -14.37 -10.88 -11.30
CA LYS A 104 -15.02 -10.18 -12.41
C LYS A 104 -15.66 -11.14 -13.40
N GLU A 105 -14.99 -12.24 -13.73
CA GLU A 105 -15.57 -13.26 -14.60
C GLU A 105 -16.79 -13.92 -13.96
N ILE A 106 -16.72 -14.23 -12.66
CA ILE A 106 -17.86 -14.81 -11.93
C ILE A 106 -19.06 -13.86 -11.94
N ARG A 107 -18.84 -12.57 -11.64
CA ARG A 107 -19.91 -11.56 -11.66
C ARG A 107 -20.53 -11.43 -13.05
N ARG A 108 -19.70 -11.38 -14.10
CA ARG A 108 -20.18 -11.30 -15.49
C ARG A 108 -21.05 -12.51 -15.85
N ARG A 109 -20.64 -13.73 -15.50
CA ARG A 109 -21.43 -14.95 -15.76
C ARG A 109 -22.76 -14.92 -15.00
N GLN A 110 -22.76 -14.47 -13.74
CA GLN A 110 -23.99 -14.32 -12.95
C GLN A 110 -24.95 -13.29 -13.56
N GLU A 111 -24.43 -12.17 -14.07
CA GLU A 111 -25.22 -11.15 -14.76
C GLU A 111 -25.83 -11.70 -16.06
N GLU A 112 -25.05 -12.41 -16.88
CA GLU A 112 -25.51 -13.06 -18.12
C GLU A 112 -26.60 -14.13 -17.83
N GLU A 113 -26.45 -14.94 -16.78
CA GLU A 113 -27.48 -15.90 -16.36
C GLU A 113 -28.76 -15.21 -15.89
N MET A 114 -28.65 -14.14 -15.11
CA MET A 114 -29.80 -13.38 -14.62
C MET A 114 -30.56 -12.69 -15.76
N GLU A 115 -29.85 -12.12 -16.74
CA GLU A 115 -30.47 -11.53 -17.94
C GLU A 115 -31.18 -12.59 -18.78
N ALA A 116 -30.57 -13.75 -19.00
CA ALA A 116 -31.17 -14.85 -19.76
C ALA A 116 -32.45 -15.40 -19.09
N ILE A 117 -32.48 -15.48 -17.76
CA ILE A 117 -33.68 -15.87 -17.00
C ILE A 117 -34.77 -14.81 -17.17
N LYS A 118 -34.42 -13.54 -17.05
CA LYS A 118 -35.36 -12.41 -17.16
C LYS A 118 -35.98 -12.31 -18.56
N GLU A 119 -35.19 -12.57 -19.60
CA GLU A 119 -35.66 -12.56 -20.99
C GLU A 119 -36.61 -13.73 -21.28
N LYS A 120 -36.31 -14.93 -20.76
CA LYS A 120 -37.23 -16.09 -20.85
C LYS A 120 -38.58 -15.80 -20.18
N GLN A 121 -38.57 -15.25 -18.97
CA GLN A 121 -39.81 -14.88 -18.26
C GLN A 121 -40.63 -13.84 -19.03
N ARG A 122 -39.97 -12.90 -19.72
CA ARG A 122 -40.64 -11.87 -20.53
C ARG A 122 -41.26 -12.41 -21.81
N ASN A 123 -40.70 -13.47 -22.40
CA ASN A 123 -41.25 -14.10 -23.61
C ASN A 123 -42.33 -15.13 -23.30
N GLU A 124 -42.42 -15.62 -22.06
CA GLU A 124 -43.46 -16.55 -21.59
C GLU A 124 -44.72 -15.85 -21.05
N THR A 125 -44.73 -14.52 -20.93
CA THR A 125 -45.89 -13.69 -20.55
C THR A 125 -46.41 -12.85 -21.71
#